data_AF-A0A916IFY9-F1
#
_entry.id   AF-A0A916IFY9-F1
#
_cell.length_a   1.000
_cell.length_b   1.000
_cell.length_c   1.000
_cell.angle_alpha   90.00
_cell.angle_beta   90.00
_cell.angle_gamma   90.00
#
_symmetry.space_group_name_H-M   'P 1'
#
loop_
_entity.id
_entity.type
_entity.pdbx_description
1 polymer ?
#
loop_
_entity_poly.entity_id
_entity_poly.type
_entity_poly.pdbx_seq_one_letter_code
_entity_poly.pdbx_strand_id
1 'polypeptide(L)'
;MSMPDMRRRALLFVLSMGAAVVAAEGAKPRRRVDRARTGLPLESMFPKAFGAWRVDPVAESLVRPADEASKLYGIYDQVLERVYTAGEGQQVMLSVAYGSEQSNALQVHRPEVCYASSGFRVSDVQGTTLVLGTMSLAATRLLAAMPGRTEPITYWTVLGDEVVSDAGSFRWRRFAKGLGGDIPDGMLVRLSSITRDTEAAYAMHRRFAAELKQAMQPDHVGRVFGA
;
A
#
# COMPACT_ATOMS: atom_id res chain seq x y z
N MET A 1 45.75 -39.66 19.55
CA MET A 1 44.59 -40.07 18.72
C MET A 1 44.16 -38.90 17.85
N SER A 2 44.57 -38.90 16.58
CA SER A 2 44.15 -37.87 15.61
C SER A 2 42.68 -38.08 15.27
N MET A 3 41.83 -37.08 15.54
CA MET A 3 40.46 -37.11 15.03
C MET A 3 40.50 -37.23 13.50
N PRO A 4 39.83 -38.22 12.89
CA PRO A 4 39.83 -38.40 11.44
C PRO A 4 39.31 -37.11 10.78
N ASP A 5 39.93 -36.71 9.67
CA ASP A 5 39.70 -35.44 8.95
C ASP A 5 38.19 -35.15 8.74
N MET A 6 37.41 -36.20 8.48
CA MET A 6 35.96 -36.15 8.35
C MET A 6 35.21 -35.66 9.62
N ARG A 7 35.67 -36.04 10.83
CA ARG A 7 35.09 -35.55 12.10
C ARG A 7 35.42 -34.08 12.35
N ARG A 8 36.60 -33.62 11.97
CA ARG A 8 36.99 -32.19 12.06
C ARG A 8 36.16 -31.32 11.11
N ARG A 9 35.97 -31.78 9.86
CA ARG A 9 35.11 -31.11 8.88
C ARG A 9 33.65 -31.08 9.32
N ALA A 10 33.14 -32.17 9.87
CA ALA A 10 31.78 -32.22 10.42
C ALA A 10 31.59 -31.24 11.60
N LEU A 11 32.57 -31.15 12.51
CA LEU A 11 32.54 -30.19 13.62
C LEU A 11 32.55 -28.74 13.13
N LEU A 12 33.38 -28.41 12.14
CA LEU A 12 33.42 -27.07 11.54
C LEU A 12 32.10 -26.72 10.84
N PHE A 13 31.46 -27.68 10.18
CA PHE A 13 30.13 -27.49 9.58
C PHE A 13 29.04 -27.25 10.62
N VAL A 14 29.03 -28.01 11.71
CA VAL A 14 28.05 -27.80 12.79
C VAL A 14 28.27 -26.46 13.48
N LEU A 15 29.52 -26.05 13.69
CA LEU A 15 29.86 -24.73 14.24
C LEU A 15 29.47 -23.59 13.30
N SER A 16 29.69 -23.72 11.99
CA SER A 16 29.30 -22.69 11.03
C SER A 16 27.77 -22.59 10.91
N MET A 17 27.05 -23.70 10.91
CA MET A 17 25.59 -23.71 10.96
C MET A 17 25.07 -23.12 12.27
N GLY A 18 25.66 -23.47 13.41
CA GLY A 18 25.29 -22.92 14.71
C GLY A 18 25.53 -21.41 14.79
N ALA A 19 26.66 -20.93 14.29
CA ALA A 19 26.98 -19.50 14.20
C ALA A 19 26.00 -18.78 13.26
N ALA A 20 25.63 -19.38 12.13
CA ALA A 20 24.64 -18.82 11.22
C ALA A 20 23.25 -18.72 11.86
N VAL A 21 22.82 -19.73 12.62
CA VAL A 21 21.54 -19.69 13.36
C VAL A 21 21.56 -18.61 14.44
N VAL A 22 22.62 -18.52 15.25
CA VAL A 22 22.74 -17.48 16.28
C VAL A 22 22.77 -16.07 15.68
N ALA A 23 23.52 -15.88 14.58
CA ALA A 23 23.54 -14.62 13.85
C ALA A 23 22.16 -14.28 13.27
N ALA A 24 21.45 -15.27 12.71
CA ALA A 24 20.10 -15.08 12.18
C ALA A 24 19.10 -14.71 13.30
N GLU A 25 19.12 -15.40 14.43
CA GLU A 25 18.25 -15.09 15.59
C GLU A 25 18.56 -13.73 16.23
N GLY A 26 19.84 -13.31 16.23
CA GLY A 26 20.27 -11.98 16.68
C GLY A 26 19.88 -10.85 15.73
N ALA A 27 19.81 -11.15 14.42
CA ALA A 27 19.41 -10.21 13.37
C ALA A 27 17.89 -10.13 13.16
N LYS A 28 17.09 -10.95 13.86
CA LYS A 28 15.63 -10.87 13.75
C LYS A 28 15.12 -9.52 14.30
N PRO A 29 14.26 -8.80 13.56
CA PRO A 29 13.55 -7.61 14.04
C PRO A 29 12.92 -7.88 15.41
N ARG A 30 13.29 -7.12 16.43
CA ARG A 30 12.72 -7.23 17.79
C ARG A 30 11.88 -6.01 18.19
N ARG A 31 11.70 -5.05 17.30
CA ARG A 31 10.88 -3.89 17.63
C ARG A 31 9.43 -4.34 17.75
N ARG A 32 8.90 -4.12 18.95
CA ARG A 32 7.52 -4.43 19.32
C ARG A 32 6.61 -3.63 18.40
N VAL A 33 5.80 -4.34 17.62
CA VAL A 33 4.61 -3.81 16.93
C VAL A 33 3.99 -2.76 17.84
N ASP A 34 3.94 -1.52 17.37
CA ASP A 34 3.21 -0.49 18.09
C ASP A 34 1.73 -0.85 17.96
N ARG A 35 1.23 -1.59 18.95
CA ARG A 35 -0.10 -2.24 18.91
C ARG A 35 -1.22 -1.20 18.79
N ALA A 36 -0.96 0.01 19.27
CA ALA A 36 -1.82 1.18 19.07
C ALA A 36 -1.88 1.60 17.60
N ARG A 37 -0.79 1.41 16.84
CA ARG A 37 -0.76 1.70 15.41
C ARG A 37 -1.45 0.64 14.55
N THR A 38 -1.34 -0.63 14.89
CA THR A 38 -1.91 -1.72 14.07
C THR A 38 -3.39 -2.00 14.32
N GLY A 39 -3.95 -1.50 15.42
CA GLY A 39 -5.35 -1.72 15.82
C GLY A 39 -6.34 -0.68 15.31
N LEU A 40 -5.89 0.33 14.55
CA LEU A 40 -6.75 1.38 14.06
C LEU A 40 -7.53 0.89 12.81
N PRO A 41 -8.88 0.87 12.84
CA PRO A 41 -9.67 0.43 11.69
C PRO A 41 -9.66 1.47 10.57
N LEU A 42 -9.43 1.05 9.32
CA LEU A 42 -9.44 1.93 8.14
C LEU A 42 -10.73 2.73 8.03
N GLU A 43 -11.85 2.15 8.45
CA GLU A 43 -13.17 2.78 8.45
C GLU A 43 -13.21 4.07 9.27
N SER A 44 -12.40 4.15 10.34
CA SER A 44 -12.28 5.34 11.20
C SER A 44 -11.32 6.39 10.65
N MET A 45 -10.38 5.99 9.80
CA MET A 45 -9.39 6.90 9.21
C MET A 45 -9.96 7.70 8.04
N PHE A 46 -10.77 7.04 7.21
CA PHE A 46 -11.34 7.65 6.02
C PHE A 46 -12.76 8.15 6.35
N PRO A 47 -13.05 9.45 6.27
CA PRO A 47 -14.40 9.97 6.53
C PRO A 47 -15.39 9.54 5.43
N LYS A 48 -16.65 9.28 5.81
CA LYS A 48 -17.73 8.96 4.86
C LYS A 48 -18.22 10.19 4.07
N ALA A 49 -17.92 11.39 4.54
CA ALA A 49 -18.23 12.63 3.84
C ALA A 49 -17.22 13.72 4.20
N PHE A 50 -16.86 14.54 3.22
CA PHE A 50 -15.96 15.68 3.38
C PHE A 50 -16.06 16.60 2.17
N GLY A 51 -15.97 17.92 2.38
CA GLY A 51 -16.19 18.89 1.30
C GLY A 51 -17.53 18.63 0.59
N ALA A 52 -17.49 18.43 -0.72
CA ALA A 52 -18.66 18.04 -1.51
C ALA A 52 -18.87 16.52 -1.63
N TRP A 53 -17.87 15.72 -1.24
CA TRP A 53 -17.85 14.27 -1.41
C TRP A 53 -18.65 13.55 -0.35
N ARG A 54 -19.42 12.55 -0.78
CA ARG A 54 -20.15 11.63 0.10
C ARG A 54 -19.99 10.21 -0.44
N VAL A 55 -19.90 9.23 0.46
CA VAL A 55 -19.95 7.82 0.04
C VAL A 55 -21.30 7.54 -0.61
N ASP A 56 -21.28 6.89 -1.76
CA ASP A 56 -22.46 6.37 -2.43
C ASP A 56 -22.98 5.14 -1.64
N PRO A 57 -24.17 5.24 -1.01
CA PRO A 57 -24.70 4.18 -0.16
C PRO A 57 -25.08 2.92 -0.96
N VAL A 58 -25.40 3.06 -2.25
CA VAL A 58 -25.74 1.92 -3.12
C VAL A 58 -24.48 1.15 -3.48
N ALA A 59 -23.42 1.87 -3.86
CA ALA A 59 -22.12 1.27 -4.13
C ALA A 59 -21.53 0.63 -2.86
N GLU A 60 -21.64 1.27 -1.69
CA GLU A 60 -21.19 0.71 -0.40
C GLU A 60 -21.90 -0.62 -0.07
N SER A 61 -23.18 -0.78 -0.45
CA SER A 61 -23.90 -2.04 -0.26
C SER A 61 -23.52 -3.15 -1.26
N LEU A 62 -23.03 -2.78 -2.45
CA LEU A 62 -22.64 -3.73 -3.51
C LEU A 62 -21.19 -4.16 -3.41
N VAL A 63 -20.35 -3.27 -2.90
CA VAL A 63 -18.98 -3.56 -2.44
C VAL A 63 -19.12 -4.37 -1.15
N ARG A 64 -19.45 -5.67 -1.29
CA ARG A 64 -19.23 -6.62 -0.20
C ARG A 64 -17.77 -6.49 0.24
N PRO A 65 -17.46 -6.65 1.54
CA PRO A 65 -16.11 -6.46 2.03
C PRO A 65 -15.12 -7.26 1.17
N ALA A 66 -14.24 -6.57 0.43
CA ALA A 66 -13.10 -7.20 -0.24
C ALA A 66 -12.22 -7.97 0.77
N ASP A 67 -12.45 -7.73 2.05
CA ASP A 67 -12.03 -8.44 3.24
C ASP A 67 -12.11 -9.96 3.14
N GLU A 68 -13.18 -10.59 2.65
CA GLU A 68 -13.27 -12.05 2.80
C GLU A 68 -12.21 -12.78 1.97
N ALA A 69 -11.99 -12.40 0.71
CA ALA A 69 -10.98 -13.04 -0.12
C ALA A 69 -9.55 -12.62 0.27
N SER A 70 -9.32 -11.33 0.54
CA SER A 70 -7.97 -10.84 0.88
C SER A 70 -7.49 -11.23 2.28
N LYS A 71 -8.40 -11.35 3.27
CA LYS A 71 -8.09 -11.91 4.60
C LYS A 71 -7.91 -13.43 4.53
N LEU A 72 -8.66 -14.14 3.68
CA LEU A 72 -8.56 -15.60 3.52
C LEU A 72 -7.19 -16.04 2.99
N TYR A 73 -6.54 -15.23 2.16
CA TYR A 73 -5.18 -15.49 1.68
C TYR A 73 -4.06 -14.86 2.53
N GLY A 74 -4.41 -14.17 3.65
CA GLY A 74 -3.44 -13.55 4.56
C GLY A 74 -2.59 -12.44 3.92
N ILE A 75 -3.12 -11.80 2.87
CA ILE A 75 -2.35 -10.84 2.06
C ILE A 75 -2.42 -9.46 2.68
N TYR A 76 -3.60 -9.03 3.12
CA TYR A 76 -3.83 -7.74 3.80
C TYR A 76 -4.46 -7.96 5.16
N ASP A 77 -4.11 -7.09 6.11
CA ASP A 77 -4.77 -7.08 7.42
C ASP A 77 -6.14 -6.39 7.32
N GLN A 78 -6.22 -5.31 6.53
CA GLN A 78 -7.45 -4.54 6.31
C GLN A 78 -7.52 -4.04 4.87
N VAL A 79 -8.73 -4.02 4.30
CA VAL A 79 -9.02 -3.43 2.99
C VAL A 79 -10.22 -2.51 3.15
N LEU A 80 -10.17 -1.34 2.52
CA LEU A 80 -11.30 -0.42 2.45
C LEU A 80 -11.56 -0.08 0.99
N GLU A 81 -12.78 -0.36 0.53
CA GLU A 81 -13.24 -0.01 -0.80
C GLU A 81 -14.45 0.91 -0.66
N ARG A 82 -14.41 2.09 -1.28
CA ARG A 82 -15.48 3.08 -1.24
C ARG A 82 -15.63 3.78 -2.56
N VAL A 83 -16.86 4.17 -2.85
CA VAL A 83 -17.18 5.03 -3.97
C VAL A 83 -17.67 6.35 -3.40
N TYR A 84 -16.99 7.43 -3.74
CA TYR A 84 -17.41 8.78 -3.38
C TYR A 84 -18.03 9.46 -4.58
N THR A 85 -19.15 10.13 -4.35
CA THR A 85 -19.80 10.98 -5.34
C THR A 85 -19.79 12.42 -4.86
N ALA A 86 -19.70 13.34 -5.82
CA ALA A 86 -19.89 14.77 -5.62
C ALA A 86 -20.89 15.30 -6.65
N GLY A 87 -21.10 16.63 -6.68
CA GLY A 87 -21.95 17.27 -7.68
C GLY A 87 -21.52 16.95 -9.11
N GLU A 88 -22.43 17.17 -10.07
CA GLU A 88 -22.15 17.07 -11.52
C GLU A 88 -21.72 15.67 -12.01
N GLY A 89 -22.12 14.61 -11.30
CA GLY A 89 -21.82 13.23 -11.69
C GLY A 89 -20.35 12.82 -11.47
N GLN A 90 -19.61 13.62 -10.69
CA GLN A 90 -18.23 13.28 -10.31
C GLN A 90 -18.24 12.09 -9.37
N GLN A 91 -17.40 11.10 -9.67
CA GLN A 91 -17.28 9.86 -8.91
C GLN A 91 -15.81 9.44 -8.81
N VAL A 92 -15.36 9.13 -7.60
CA VAL A 92 -14.02 8.59 -7.33
C VAL A 92 -14.16 7.30 -6.56
N MET A 93 -13.55 6.24 -7.08
CA MET A 93 -13.40 4.95 -6.40
C MET A 93 -12.10 5.00 -5.59
N LEU A 94 -12.22 4.84 -4.28
CA LEU A 94 -11.12 4.74 -3.32
C LEU A 94 -10.94 3.28 -2.94
N SER A 95 -9.72 2.78 -3.11
CA SER A 95 -9.26 1.49 -2.61
C SER A 95 -8.06 1.71 -1.70
N VAL A 96 -8.12 1.17 -0.50
CA VAL A 96 -7.05 1.24 0.50
C VAL A 96 -6.74 -0.16 0.96
N ALA A 97 -5.49 -0.56 0.85
CA ALA A 97 -5.03 -1.83 1.36
C ALA A 97 -3.94 -1.60 2.40
N TYR A 98 -4.11 -2.17 3.58
CA TYR A 98 -3.20 -2.05 4.70
C TYR A 98 -2.60 -3.42 5.07
N GLY A 99 -1.30 -3.41 5.35
CA GLY A 99 -0.58 -4.58 5.82
C GLY A 99 0.48 -4.23 6.85
N SER A 100 0.51 -4.97 7.95
CA SER A 100 1.52 -4.92 9.00
C SER A 100 2.81 -5.63 8.60
N GLU A 101 3.84 -5.55 9.44
CA GLU A 101 5.14 -6.19 9.26
C GLU A 101 5.06 -7.70 8.91
N GLN A 102 4.02 -8.37 9.41
CA GLN A 102 3.79 -9.82 9.24
C GLN A 102 3.07 -10.18 7.94
N SER A 103 2.53 -9.19 7.23
CA SER A 103 1.78 -9.39 5.99
C SER A 103 2.70 -9.33 4.76
N ASN A 104 2.38 -10.15 3.74
CA ASN A 104 3.03 -10.06 2.42
C ASN A 104 2.47 -8.91 1.55
N ALA A 105 1.51 -8.14 2.08
CA ALA A 105 0.74 -7.06 1.45
C ALA A 105 1.53 -6.19 0.48
N LEU A 106 2.71 -5.79 0.92
CA LEU A 106 3.48 -4.73 0.31
C LEU A 106 4.34 -5.20 -0.87
N GLN A 107 4.60 -6.51 -1.02
CA GLN A 107 5.46 -7.02 -2.09
C GLN A 107 4.73 -7.30 -3.41
N VAL A 108 3.41 -7.49 -3.40
CA VAL A 108 2.76 -8.29 -4.46
C VAL A 108 1.73 -7.52 -5.31
N HIS A 109 1.23 -6.35 -4.90
CA HIS A 109 -0.02 -5.81 -5.46
C HIS A 109 0.10 -4.36 -5.96
N ARG A 110 0.89 -4.16 -7.01
CA ARG A 110 0.89 -2.89 -7.75
C ARG A 110 -0.29 -2.87 -8.74
N PRO A 111 -1.04 -1.75 -8.86
CA PRO A 111 -2.19 -1.68 -9.77
C PRO A 111 -1.87 -2.08 -11.21
N GLU A 112 -0.71 -1.71 -11.75
CA GLU A 112 -0.31 -2.11 -13.10
C GLU A 112 -0.19 -3.63 -13.30
N VAL A 113 0.15 -4.40 -12.26
CA VAL A 113 0.26 -5.85 -12.33
C VAL A 113 -1.13 -6.47 -12.20
N CYS A 114 -1.90 -6.03 -11.21
CA CYS A 114 -3.24 -6.57 -10.94
C CYS A 114 -4.21 -6.28 -12.09
N TYR A 115 -4.25 -5.04 -12.60
CA TYR A 115 -5.14 -4.67 -13.71
C TYR A 115 -4.75 -5.42 -14.99
N ALA A 116 -3.46 -5.57 -15.29
CA ALA A 116 -3.01 -6.38 -16.42
C ALA A 116 -3.45 -7.85 -16.29
N SER A 117 -3.31 -8.44 -15.10
CA SER A 117 -3.76 -9.81 -14.82
C SER A 117 -5.29 -9.98 -14.90
N SER A 118 -6.06 -8.92 -14.64
CA SER A 118 -7.51 -8.88 -14.80
C SER A 118 -7.98 -8.59 -16.22
N GLY A 119 -7.06 -8.54 -17.19
CA GLY A 119 -7.38 -8.38 -18.61
C GLY A 119 -7.46 -6.92 -19.11
N PHE A 120 -7.07 -5.94 -18.29
CA PHE A 120 -6.93 -4.56 -18.76
C PHE A 120 -5.62 -4.39 -19.54
N ARG A 121 -5.67 -3.57 -20.59
CA ARG A 121 -4.46 -2.98 -21.17
C ARG A 121 -4.02 -1.82 -20.28
N VAL A 122 -2.84 -1.93 -19.70
CA VAL A 122 -2.23 -0.87 -18.88
C VAL A 122 -1.27 -0.05 -19.74
N SER A 123 -1.40 1.27 -19.70
CA SER A 123 -0.51 2.24 -20.36
C SER A 123 -0.19 3.42 -19.45
N ASP A 124 0.75 4.27 -19.89
CA ASP A 124 1.06 5.57 -19.28
C ASP A 124 1.43 5.50 -17.79
N VAL A 125 2.11 4.42 -17.39
CA VAL A 125 2.63 4.24 -16.03
C VAL A 125 3.75 5.24 -15.79
N GLN A 126 3.49 6.26 -14.98
CA GLN A 126 4.42 7.34 -14.73
C GLN A 126 4.38 7.79 -13.28
N GLY A 127 5.57 8.07 -12.72
CA GLY A 127 5.69 8.77 -11.45
C GLY A 127 5.24 10.23 -11.61
N THR A 128 4.56 10.75 -10.59
CA THR A 128 4.07 12.14 -10.54
C THR A 128 4.17 12.67 -9.11
N THR A 129 4.00 13.99 -8.95
CA THR A 129 3.90 14.63 -7.64
C THR A 129 2.54 15.31 -7.54
N LEU A 130 1.74 14.92 -6.54
CA LEU A 130 0.49 15.58 -6.20
C LEU A 130 0.78 16.70 -5.20
N VAL A 131 0.41 17.93 -5.54
CA VAL A 131 0.48 19.07 -4.63
C VAL A 131 -0.83 19.16 -3.86
N LEU A 132 -0.79 18.89 -2.55
CA LEU A 132 -1.94 18.81 -1.63
C LEU A 132 -1.86 19.93 -0.57
N GLY A 133 -1.96 21.17 -1.05
CA GLY A 133 -1.70 22.37 -0.25
C GLY A 133 -0.19 22.62 -0.14
N THR A 134 0.33 22.65 1.09
CA THR A 134 1.77 22.81 1.37
C THR A 134 2.55 21.50 1.27
N MET A 135 1.88 20.36 1.08
CA MET A 135 2.48 19.04 1.01
C MET A 135 2.64 18.60 -0.46
N SER A 136 3.79 18.03 -0.80
CA SER A 136 4.02 17.33 -2.06
C SER A 136 4.06 15.82 -1.82
N LEU A 137 3.19 15.09 -2.50
CA LEU A 137 3.05 13.64 -2.40
C LEU A 137 3.56 12.97 -3.67
N ALA A 138 4.54 12.10 -3.55
CA ALA A 138 4.95 11.26 -4.68
C ALA A 138 3.88 10.19 -4.94
N ALA A 139 3.45 10.06 -6.20
CA ALA A 139 2.40 9.13 -6.60
C ALA A 139 2.72 8.54 -7.97
N THR A 140 2.00 7.52 -8.37
CA THR A 140 2.05 6.91 -9.70
C THR A 140 0.70 7.07 -10.36
N ARG A 141 0.71 7.43 -11.64
CA ARG A 141 -0.46 7.43 -12.51
C ARG A 141 -0.31 6.34 -13.56
N LEU A 142 -1.43 5.76 -13.95
CA LEU A 142 -1.52 4.85 -15.10
C LEU A 142 -2.94 4.87 -15.65
N LEU A 143 -3.07 4.47 -16.91
CA LEU A 143 -4.35 4.27 -17.57
C LEU A 143 -4.60 2.77 -17.74
N ALA A 144 -5.71 2.27 -17.22
CA ALA A 144 -6.16 0.91 -17.46
C ALA A 144 -7.39 0.93 -18.39
N ALA A 145 -7.34 0.18 -19.49
CA ALA A 145 -8.44 0.15 -20.46
C ALA A 145 -8.80 -1.27 -20.90
N MET A 146 -10.10 -1.54 -21.02
CA MET A 146 -10.67 -2.72 -21.67
C MET A 146 -11.93 -2.30 -22.45
N PRO A 147 -12.50 -3.16 -23.32
CA PRO A 147 -13.71 -2.82 -24.06
C PRO A 147 -14.83 -2.33 -23.12
N GLY A 148 -15.32 -1.11 -23.36
CA GLY A 148 -16.40 -0.50 -22.57
C GLY A 148 -15.98 0.15 -21.23
N ARG A 149 -14.71 0.03 -20.80
CA ARG A 149 -14.24 0.60 -19.53
C ARG A 149 -12.83 1.18 -19.66
N THR A 150 -12.73 2.48 -19.41
CA THR A 150 -11.46 3.21 -19.32
C THR A 150 -11.34 3.77 -17.91
N GLU A 151 -10.21 3.51 -17.28
CA GLU A 151 -9.99 3.80 -15.87
C GLU A 151 -8.62 4.46 -15.66
N PRO A 152 -8.57 5.80 -15.62
CA PRO A 152 -7.45 6.53 -15.09
C PRO A 152 -7.27 6.19 -13.61
N ILE A 153 -6.04 5.90 -13.20
CA ILE A 153 -5.70 5.49 -11.84
C ILE A 153 -4.58 6.38 -11.31
N THR A 154 -4.69 6.78 -10.05
CA THR A 154 -3.62 7.46 -9.29
C THR A 154 -3.45 6.73 -7.97
N TYR A 155 -2.24 6.29 -7.66
CA TYR A 155 -1.98 5.57 -6.41
C TYR A 155 -0.66 5.99 -5.78
N TRP A 156 -0.52 5.77 -4.49
CA TRP A 156 0.73 5.91 -3.76
C TRP A 156 0.79 4.86 -2.66
N THR A 157 2.01 4.58 -2.22
CA THR A 157 2.27 3.62 -1.14
C THR A 157 3.05 4.30 -0.04
N VAL A 158 2.57 4.18 1.19
CA VAL A 158 3.27 4.62 2.40
C VAL A 158 3.84 3.40 3.10
N LEU A 159 5.12 3.44 3.46
CA LEU A 159 5.79 2.47 4.33
C LEU A 159 6.16 3.16 5.65
N GLY A 160 5.47 2.81 6.72
CA GLY A 160 5.53 3.52 8.00
C GLY A 160 4.94 4.91 7.80
N ASP A 161 5.82 5.92 7.71
CA ASP A 161 5.46 7.31 7.46
C ASP A 161 6.16 7.87 6.19
N GLU A 162 6.78 7.01 5.36
CA GLU A 162 7.48 7.41 4.13
C GLU A 162 6.75 6.99 2.87
N VAL A 163 6.61 7.91 1.92
CA VAL A 163 6.03 7.63 0.61
C VAL A 163 7.07 6.98 -0.31
N VAL A 164 6.71 5.87 -0.95
CA VAL A 164 7.58 5.18 -1.90
C VAL A 164 7.05 5.31 -3.31
N SER A 165 7.86 5.90 -4.19
CA SER A 165 7.50 6.22 -5.57
C SER A 165 8.14 5.33 -6.63
N ASP A 166 9.17 4.55 -6.28
CA ASP A 166 9.90 3.71 -7.22
C ASP A 166 10.04 2.25 -6.73
N ALA A 167 9.73 1.31 -7.61
CA ALA A 167 9.81 -0.13 -7.38
C ALA A 167 11.25 -0.62 -7.13
N GLY A 168 12.26 0.04 -7.72
CA GLY A 168 13.66 -0.24 -7.44
C GLY A 168 14.07 0.19 -6.04
N SER A 169 13.71 1.42 -5.66
CA SER A 169 13.96 1.99 -4.33
C SER A 169 13.25 1.21 -3.22
N PHE A 170 12.07 0.64 -3.49
CA PHE A 170 11.26 -0.11 -2.53
C PHE A 170 11.97 -1.36 -1.98
N ARG A 171 12.59 -2.15 -2.86
CA ARG A 171 13.30 -3.38 -2.44
C ARG A 171 14.54 -3.07 -1.63
N TRP A 172 15.33 -2.09 -2.04
CA TRP A 172 16.55 -1.71 -1.31
C TRP A 172 16.28 -1.04 0.02
N ARG A 173 15.27 -0.17 0.10
CA ARG A 173 14.89 0.48 1.36
C ARG A 173 14.35 -0.52 2.38
N ARG A 174 13.55 -1.50 1.95
CA ARG A 174 13.10 -2.59 2.83
C ARG A 174 14.26 -3.46 3.29
N PHE A 175 15.22 -3.77 2.41
CA PHE A 175 16.41 -4.51 2.79
C PHE A 175 17.25 -3.71 3.80
N ALA A 176 17.50 -2.44 3.55
CA ALA A 176 18.24 -1.56 4.47
C ALA A 176 17.56 -1.42 5.84
N LYS A 177 16.23 -1.22 5.88
CA LYS A 177 15.46 -1.16 7.15
C LYS A 177 15.34 -2.53 7.83
N GLY A 178 15.21 -3.60 7.06
CA GLY A 178 15.18 -4.99 7.57
C GLY A 178 16.50 -5.43 8.20
N LEU A 179 17.64 -4.96 7.67
CA LEU A 179 18.95 -5.11 8.32
C LEU A 179 19.08 -4.26 9.60
N GLY A 180 18.32 -3.17 9.71
CA GLY A 180 18.19 -2.34 10.90
C GLY A 180 17.18 -2.87 11.93
N GLY A 181 16.43 -3.94 11.63
CA GLY A 181 15.50 -4.58 12.55
C GLY A 181 14.09 -3.98 12.61
N ASP A 182 13.68 -3.16 11.63
CA ASP A 182 12.34 -2.57 11.53
C ASP A 182 11.72 -2.91 10.15
N ILE A 183 10.56 -3.60 10.12
CA ILE A 183 9.83 -3.88 8.86
C ILE A 183 8.55 -3.04 8.88
N PRO A 184 8.57 -1.78 8.43
CA PRO A 184 7.41 -0.90 8.62
C PRO A 184 6.12 -1.50 8.05
N ASP A 185 5.01 -1.23 8.72
CA ASP A 185 3.67 -1.38 8.17
C ASP A 185 3.54 -0.56 6.88
N GLY A 186 2.50 -0.81 6.10
CA GLY A 186 2.27 0.03 4.95
C GLY A 186 0.87 -0.01 4.40
N MET A 187 0.62 1.02 3.62
CA MET A 187 -0.68 1.35 3.08
C MET A 187 -0.54 1.68 1.61
N LEU A 188 -1.32 1.02 0.77
CA LEU A 188 -1.51 1.42 -0.63
C LEU A 188 -2.85 2.13 -0.73
N VAL A 189 -2.83 3.37 -1.20
CA VAL A 189 -4.03 4.15 -1.49
C VAL A 189 -4.15 4.31 -3.00
N ARG A 190 -5.29 3.93 -3.55
CA ARG A 190 -5.61 4.02 -4.98
C ARG A 190 -6.89 4.80 -5.17
N LEU A 191 -6.83 5.77 -6.06
CA LEU A 191 -7.96 6.52 -6.59
C LEU A 191 -8.15 6.14 -8.06
N SER A 192 -9.39 5.87 -8.44
CA SER A 192 -9.73 5.66 -9.85
C SER A 192 -11.10 6.20 -10.22
N SER A 193 -11.29 6.48 -11.51
CA SER A 193 -12.54 6.99 -12.08
C SER A 193 -12.84 6.23 -13.37
N ILE A 194 -14.11 5.98 -13.69
CA ILE A 194 -14.48 5.35 -14.95
C ILE A 194 -14.82 6.44 -15.96
N THR A 195 -13.84 6.82 -16.79
CA THR A 195 -13.99 7.87 -17.80
C THR A 195 -12.94 7.75 -18.89
N ARG A 196 -13.25 8.31 -20.06
CA ARG A 196 -12.27 8.46 -21.16
C ARG A 196 -11.47 9.77 -21.06
N ASP A 197 -11.94 10.74 -20.27
CA ASP A 197 -11.22 11.99 -20.03
C ASP A 197 -10.20 11.79 -18.90
N THR A 198 -9.02 11.35 -19.29
CA THR A 198 -7.93 11.00 -18.38
C THR A 198 -7.37 12.20 -17.62
N GLU A 199 -7.29 13.37 -18.26
CA GLU A 199 -6.74 14.58 -17.64
C GLU A 199 -7.69 15.14 -16.58
N ALA A 200 -8.99 15.21 -16.90
CA ALA A 200 -10.01 15.62 -15.93
C ALA A 200 -10.05 14.67 -14.73
N ALA A 201 -9.92 13.36 -14.96
CA ALA A 201 -9.86 12.36 -13.88
C ALA A 201 -8.65 12.59 -12.96
N TYR A 202 -7.46 12.81 -13.52
CA TYR A 202 -6.26 13.07 -12.73
C TYR A 202 -6.32 14.38 -11.94
N ALA A 203 -6.94 15.43 -12.50
CA ALA A 203 -7.22 16.67 -11.79
C ALA A 203 -8.21 16.44 -10.63
N MET A 204 -9.26 15.64 -10.88
CA MET A 204 -10.25 15.24 -9.87
C MET A 204 -9.62 14.43 -8.75
N HIS A 205 -8.76 13.45 -9.04
CA HIS A 205 -8.05 12.66 -8.03
C HIS A 205 -7.17 13.53 -7.13
N ARG A 206 -6.45 14.50 -7.71
CA ARG A 206 -5.64 15.45 -6.92
C ARG A 206 -6.53 16.27 -5.97
N ARG A 207 -7.65 16.80 -6.48
CA ARG A 207 -8.59 17.60 -5.67
C ARG A 207 -9.19 16.74 -4.55
N PHE A 208 -9.66 15.54 -4.88
CA PHE A 208 -10.17 14.57 -3.93
C PHE A 208 -9.15 14.27 -2.82
N ALA A 209 -7.90 13.95 -3.18
CA ALA A 209 -6.84 13.68 -2.22
C ALA A 209 -6.54 14.89 -1.31
N ALA A 210 -6.58 16.11 -1.85
CA ALA A 210 -6.34 17.32 -1.07
C ALA A 210 -7.46 17.59 -0.07
N GLU A 211 -8.72 17.47 -0.48
CA GLU A 211 -9.90 17.63 0.39
C GLU A 211 -9.98 16.51 1.44
N LEU A 212 -9.67 15.28 1.05
CA LEU A 212 -9.59 14.13 1.97
C LEU A 212 -8.55 14.41 3.06
N LYS A 213 -7.33 14.81 2.68
CA LYS A 213 -6.26 15.16 3.63
C LYS A 213 -6.71 16.23 4.64
N GLN A 214 -7.42 17.26 4.18
CA GLN A 214 -7.92 18.32 5.05
C GLN A 214 -8.99 17.85 6.05
N ALA A 215 -9.77 16.83 5.69
CA ALA A 215 -10.82 16.28 6.53
C ALA A 215 -10.36 15.17 7.48
N MET A 216 -9.12 14.70 7.34
CA MET A 216 -8.55 13.67 8.21
C MET A 216 -8.02 14.27 9.50
N GLN A 217 -8.05 13.47 10.57
CA GLN A 217 -7.38 13.82 11.82
C GLN A 217 -5.86 13.93 11.58
N PRO A 218 -5.15 14.89 12.21
CA PRO A 218 -3.72 15.10 12.01
C PRO A 218 -2.88 13.82 12.14
N ASP A 219 -3.21 12.98 13.13
CA ASP A 219 -2.51 11.71 13.41
C ASP A 219 -2.69 10.65 12.30
N HIS A 220 -3.71 10.79 11.45
CA HIS A 220 -3.96 9.89 10.33
C HIS A 220 -3.27 10.35 9.04
N VAL A 221 -3.00 11.65 8.90
CA VAL A 221 -2.42 12.20 7.66
C VAL A 221 -1.06 11.58 7.36
N GLY A 222 -0.18 11.45 8.35
CA GLY A 222 1.14 10.84 8.18
C GLY A 222 1.11 9.39 7.69
N ARG A 223 0.09 8.62 8.10
CA ARG A 223 -0.07 7.23 7.67
C ARG A 223 -0.58 7.08 6.25
N VAL A 224 -1.48 7.98 5.85
CA VAL A 224 -2.14 7.89 4.55
C VAL A 224 -1.33 8.60 3.49
N PHE A 225 -0.67 9.70 3.81
CA PHE A 225 0.03 10.56 2.85
C PHE A 225 1.55 10.61 3.07
N GLY A 226 2.07 10.05 4.16
CA GLY A 226 3.46 10.23 4.59
C GLY A 226 3.68 11.52 5.38
N ALA A 227 4.88 11.63 5.96
CA ALA A 227 5.36 12.81 6.69
C ALA A 227 5.89 13.92 5.76
#